data_AF-A0A2Z3JG69-F1
#
_entry.id   AF-A0A2Z3JG69-F1
#
_cell.length_a   1.000
_cell.length_b   1.000
_cell.length_c   1.000
_cell.angle_alpha   90.00
_cell.angle_beta   90.00
_cell.angle_gamma   90.00
#
_symmetry.space_group_name_H-M   'P 1'
#
loop_
_entity.id
_entity.type
_entity.pdbx_description
1 polymer ?
#
loop_
_entity_poly.entity_id
_entity_poly.type
_entity_poly.pdbx_seq_one_letter_code
_entity_poly.pdbx_strand_id
1 'polypeptide(L)'
;MKLTLAAITGVVALLLAAISLPPDTCRAQVQPLDRSAPLNQVLIRVYVPTTCPLTGTAVVRYRTAQGGVLPMIGYYRLHGSYPRERRFWLTATTPDGGAAMVEQKFSGVWHPIWRYGQ
;
A
#
# COMPACT_ATOMS: atom_id res chain seq x y z
N MET A 1 4.13 -34.34 44.68
CA MET A 1 3.58 -34.03 43.34
C MET A 1 4.10 -32.65 42.93
N LYS A 2 4.64 -32.56 41.72
CA LYS A 2 5.53 -31.47 41.25
C LYS A 2 4.76 -30.17 41.02
N LEU A 3 5.28 -29.06 41.55
CA LEU A 3 4.88 -27.70 41.16
C LEU A 3 5.28 -27.46 39.70
N THR A 4 4.31 -27.16 38.84
CA THR A 4 4.56 -26.72 37.46
C THR A 4 4.93 -25.24 37.44
N LEU A 5 6.22 -25.04 37.16
CA LEU A 5 6.89 -23.79 36.86
C LEU A 5 6.29 -23.10 35.62
N ALA A 6 6.08 -21.79 35.77
CA ALA A 6 6.22 -20.73 34.77
C ALA A 6 6.17 -21.09 33.26
N ALA A 7 5.11 -20.62 32.59
CA ALA A 7 5.14 -20.29 31.17
C ALA A 7 4.68 -18.81 31.01
N ILE A 8 5.50 -17.89 31.51
CA ILE A 8 5.42 -16.46 31.24
C ILE A 8 6.54 -16.16 30.23
N THR A 9 6.28 -16.33 28.94
CA THR A 9 7.17 -15.85 27.87
C THR A 9 6.42 -15.90 26.56
N GLY A 10 6.11 -14.73 25.99
CA GLY A 10 5.58 -14.70 24.62
C GLY A 10 4.73 -13.50 24.21
N VAL A 11 4.62 -12.44 25.01
CA VAL A 11 4.13 -11.16 24.48
C VAL A 11 5.32 -10.44 23.86
N VAL A 12 5.73 -10.88 22.67
CA VAL A 12 6.64 -10.09 21.84
C VAL A 12 5.86 -8.87 21.38
N ALA A 13 6.18 -7.74 22.01
CA ALA A 13 5.72 -6.42 21.63
C ALA A 13 6.01 -6.19 20.15
N LEU A 14 4.94 -6.14 19.34
CA LEU A 14 4.95 -5.52 18.02
C LEU A 14 5.19 -4.02 18.23
N LEU A 15 6.46 -3.64 18.33
CA LEU A 15 6.91 -2.27 18.15
C LEU A 15 6.56 -1.88 16.71
N LEU A 16 5.36 -1.34 16.54
CA LEU A 16 4.98 -0.52 15.40
C LEU A 16 5.96 0.65 15.36
N ALA A 17 7.00 0.53 14.53
CA ALA A 17 7.81 1.66 14.12
C ALA A 17 6.87 2.68 13.46
N ALA A 18 6.40 3.64 14.25
CA ALA A 18 5.72 4.82 13.76
C ALA A 18 6.76 5.65 13.01
N ILE A 19 6.96 5.32 11.73
CA ILE A 19 7.66 6.21 10.80
C ILE A 19 6.85 7.51 10.81
N SER A 20 7.31 8.51 11.54
CA SER A 20 6.67 9.82 11.54
C SER A 20 6.82 10.37 10.13
N LEU A 21 5.71 10.40 9.41
CA LEU A 21 5.68 11.01 8.09
C LEU A 21 6.04 12.49 8.23
N PRO A 22 6.78 13.07 7.27
CA PRO A 22 6.94 14.52 7.21
C PRO A 22 5.56 15.18 7.33
N PRO A 23 5.45 16.36 7.95
CA PRO A 23 4.16 16.98 8.30
C PRO A 23 3.22 17.15 7.09
N ASP A 24 3.76 17.24 5.88
CA ASP A 24 2.99 17.39 4.63
C ASP A 24 2.84 16.09 3.82
N THR A 25 3.21 14.93 4.38
CA THR A 25 3.11 13.63 3.71
C THR A 25 2.00 12.79 4.32
N CYS A 26 1.03 12.40 3.50
CA CYS A 26 -0.10 11.57 3.91
C CYS A 26 0.10 10.13 3.49
N ARG A 27 -0.27 9.16 4.34
CA ARG A 27 -0.28 7.74 3.97
C ARG A 27 -1.48 7.45 3.08
N ALA A 28 -1.23 7.04 1.84
CA ALA A 28 -2.28 6.54 0.97
C ALA A 28 -2.75 5.16 1.45
N GLN A 29 -4.03 4.88 1.24
CA GLN A 29 -4.65 3.60 1.49
C GLN A 29 -5.02 2.96 0.15
N VAL A 30 -5.04 1.64 0.12
CA VAL A 30 -5.38 0.85 -1.07
C VAL A 30 -6.55 -0.06 -0.73
N GLN A 31 -7.58 -0.03 -1.54
CA GLN A 31 -8.77 -0.85 -1.39
C GLN A 31 -9.05 -1.59 -2.72
N PRO A 32 -9.01 -2.92 -2.73
CA PRO A 32 -9.58 -3.70 -3.82
C PRO A 32 -11.08 -3.42 -3.92
N LEU A 33 -11.56 -3.09 -5.12
CA LEU A 33 -12.97 -2.81 -5.38
C LEU A 33 -13.65 -3.96 -6.11
N ASP A 34 -12.95 -4.54 -7.09
CA ASP A 34 -13.52 -5.57 -7.98
C ASP A 34 -12.44 -6.48 -8.56
N ARG A 35 -12.85 -7.62 -9.11
CA ARG A 35 -11.98 -8.61 -9.76
C ARG A 35 -12.62 -9.11 -11.05
N SER A 36 -11.87 -9.00 -12.15
CA SER A 36 -12.20 -9.65 -13.42
C SER A 36 -11.41 -10.95 -13.54
N ALA A 37 -12.09 -12.09 -13.26
CA ALA A 37 -11.49 -13.41 -13.37
C ALA A 37 -11.03 -13.77 -14.80
N PRO A 38 -11.79 -13.48 -15.88
CA PRO A 38 -11.37 -13.82 -17.24
C PRO A 38 -10.09 -13.13 -17.69
N LEU A 39 -9.80 -11.93 -17.17
CA LEU A 39 -8.62 -11.15 -17.54
C LEU A 39 -7.50 -11.23 -16.49
N ASN A 40 -7.72 -11.96 -15.39
CA ASN A 40 -6.87 -11.93 -14.20
C ASN A 40 -6.54 -10.50 -13.74
N GLN A 41 -7.54 -9.63 -13.65
CA GLN A 41 -7.37 -8.24 -13.26
C GLN A 41 -8.06 -7.92 -11.93
N VAL A 42 -7.50 -6.99 -11.18
CA VAL A 42 -8.08 -6.42 -9.97
C VAL A 42 -8.23 -4.91 -10.15
N LEU A 43 -9.42 -4.38 -9.85
CA LEU A 43 -9.65 -2.95 -9.75
C LEU A 43 -9.30 -2.52 -8.35
N ILE A 44 -8.37 -1.60 -8.22
CA ILE A 44 -8.01 -1.01 -6.94
C ILE A 44 -8.34 0.47 -6.91
N ARG A 45 -8.66 0.97 -5.72
CA ARG A 45 -8.74 2.38 -5.37
C ARG A 45 -7.57 2.72 -4.47
N VAL A 46 -6.74 3.66 -4.90
CA VAL A 46 -5.70 4.28 -4.07
C VAL A 46 -6.19 5.65 -3.67
N TYR A 47 -6.27 5.93 -2.38
CA TYR A 47 -6.85 7.18 -1.89
C TYR A 47 -6.13 7.71 -0.66
N VAL A 48 -6.23 9.01 -0.45
CA VAL A 48 -5.74 9.69 0.74
C VAL A 48 -6.89 9.84 1.74
N PRO A 49 -6.76 9.34 2.99
CA PRO A 49 -7.84 9.35 3.98
C PRO A 49 -8.24 10.78 4.36
N THR A 50 -9.50 10.98 4.72
CA THR A 50 -10.08 12.32 5.04
C THR A 50 -9.38 13.02 6.20
N THR A 51 -8.66 12.28 7.04
CA THR A 51 -7.81 12.79 8.13
C THR A 51 -6.52 13.47 7.66
N CYS A 52 -6.13 13.32 6.39
CA CYS A 52 -4.97 14.01 5.81
C CYS A 52 -5.26 15.53 5.68
N PRO A 53 -4.33 16.40 6.13
CA PRO A 53 -4.43 17.85 5.93
C PRO A 53 -4.61 18.22 4.46
N LEU A 54 -5.33 19.32 4.18
CA LEU A 54 -5.58 19.77 2.81
C LEU A 54 -4.31 20.08 2.01
N THR A 55 -3.24 20.51 2.69
CA THR A 55 -1.91 20.76 2.13
C THR A 55 -1.08 19.48 1.94
N GLY A 56 -1.48 18.39 2.60
CA GLY A 56 -0.76 17.13 2.58
C GLY A 56 -0.85 16.42 1.24
N THR A 57 0.18 15.63 0.91
CA THR A 57 0.24 14.88 -0.35
C THR A 57 0.72 13.45 -0.16
N ALA A 58 0.34 12.57 -1.09
CA ALA A 58 0.87 11.22 -1.22
C ALA A 58 1.35 11.01 -2.65
N VAL A 59 2.60 10.62 -2.81
CA VAL A 59 3.18 10.29 -4.12
C VAL A 59 3.19 8.77 -4.26
N VAL A 60 2.38 8.25 -5.18
CA VAL A 60 2.15 6.81 -5.34
C VAL A 60 2.47 6.35 -6.74
N ARG A 61 2.83 5.09 -6.89
CA ARG A 61 2.95 4.44 -8.19
C ARG A 61 2.42 3.02 -8.12
N TYR A 62 1.95 2.53 -9.24
CA TYR A 62 1.52 1.16 -9.39
C TYR A 62 2.67 0.35 -9.99
N ARG A 63 2.89 -0.85 -9.46
CA ARG A 63 3.76 -1.86 -10.08
C ARG A 63 2.85 -2.95 -10.64
N THR A 64 2.96 -3.17 -11.93
CA THR A 64 2.32 -4.29 -12.61
C THR A 64 2.90 -5.62 -12.09
N ALA A 65 2.17 -6.72 -12.27
CA ALA A 65 2.67 -8.04 -11.87
C ALA A 65 3.98 -8.42 -12.59
N GLN A 66 4.22 -7.88 -13.78
CA GLN A 66 5.45 -8.03 -14.58
C GLN A 66 6.60 -7.10 -14.13
N GLY A 67 6.41 -6.28 -13.08
CA GLY A 67 7.42 -5.37 -12.55
C GLY A 67 7.48 -3.98 -13.20
N GLY A 68 6.72 -3.74 -14.28
CA GLY A 68 6.57 -2.43 -14.90
C GLY A 68 5.89 -1.40 -13.98
N VAL A 69 6.18 -0.11 -14.17
CA VAL A 69 5.67 1.00 -13.35
C VAL A 69 4.60 1.79 -14.08
N LEU A 70 3.49 2.09 -13.40
CA LEU A 70 2.43 2.97 -13.90
C LEU A 70 2.19 4.15 -12.95
N PRO A 71 1.96 5.36 -13.49
CA PRO A 71 1.93 5.70 -14.92
C PRO A 71 3.34 5.70 -15.53
N MET A 72 3.46 5.79 -16.86
CA MET A 72 4.77 5.87 -17.54
C MET A 72 5.64 7.03 -17.06
N ILE A 73 5.02 8.15 -16.63
CA ILE A 73 5.73 9.29 -16.01
C ILE A 73 6.31 8.95 -14.61
N GLY A 74 6.05 7.74 -14.11
CA GLY A 74 6.65 7.16 -12.91
C GLY A 74 5.78 7.22 -11.66
N TYR A 75 4.86 8.19 -11.53
CA TYR A 75 4.01 8.33 -10.35
C TYR A 75 2.74 9.16 -10.56
N TYR A 76 1.79 9.01 -9.65
CA TYR A 76 0.68 9.93 -9.41
C TYR A 76 0.89 10.67 -8.09
N ARG A 77 0.39 11.90 -8.02
CA ARG A 77 0.30 12.65 -6.76
C ARG A 77 -1.17 12.75 -6.36
N LEU A 78 -1.47 12.31 -5.15
CA LEU A 78 -2.75 12.50 -4.49
C LEU A 78 -2.59 13.60 -3.44
N HIS A 79 -3.64 14.36 -3.22
CA HIS A 79 -3.65 15.50 -2.29
C HIS A 79 -4.74 15.33 -1.24
N GLY A 80 -4.57 15.97 -0.09
CA GLY A 80 -5.66 16.15 0.87
C GLY A 80 -6.80 17.02 0.31
N SER A 81 -6.55 17.90 -0.65
CA SER A 81 -7.59 18.66 -1.34
C SER A 81 -8.20 17.90 -2.53
N TYR A 82 -7.50 17.87 -3.67
CA TYR A 82 -7.88 17.17 -4.90
C TYR A 82 -6.65 17.04 -5.84
N PRO A 83 -6.50 15.94 -6.61
CA PRO A 83 -7.28 14.70 -6.58
C PRO A 83 -6.96 13.86 -5.32
N ARG A 84 -8.00 13.34 -4.66
CA ARG A 84 -7.85 12.54 -3.43
C ARG A 84 -7.71 11.04 -3.68
N GLU A 85 -8.14 10.58 -4.85
CA GLU A 85 -8.13 9.17 -5.20
C GLU A 85 -7.78 8.93 -6.67
N ARG A 86 -7.31 7.72 -6.95
CA ARG A 86 -7.18 7.15 -8.28
C ARG A 86 -7.66 5.70 -8.25
N ARG A 87 -8.28 5.28 -9.35
CA ARG A 87 -8.69 3.89 -9.56
C ARG A 87 -7.93 3.34 -10.76
N PHE A 88 -7.55 2.08 -10.68
CA PHE A 88 -6.76 1.46 -11.74
C PHE A 88 -6.99 -0.05 -11.79
N TRP A 89 -7.11 -0.59 -12.99
CA TRP A 89 -7.11 -2.03 -13.24
C TRP A 89 -5.67 -2.52 -13.39
N LEU A 90 -5.28 -3.52 -12.61
CA LEU A 90 -3.97 -4.16 -12.70
C LEU A 90 -4.13 -5.64 -12.93
N THR A 91 -3.25 -6.23 -13.76
CA THR A 91 -3.08 -7.68 -13.79
C THR A 91 -2.67 -8.15 -12.39
N ALA A 92 -3.47 -9.01 -11.78
CA ALA A 92 -3.33 -9.37 -10.37
C ALA A 92 -2.05 -10.17 -10.10
N THR A 93 -1.77 -11.19 -10.93
CA THR A 93 -0.57 -12.04 -10.83
C THR A 93 -0.05 -12.48 -12.20
N THR A 94 1.18 -12.98 -12.27
CA THR A 94 1.73 -13.72 -13.43
C THR A 94 1.94 -15.21 -13.08
N PRO A 95 2.00 -16.12 -14.06
CA PRO A 95 2.30 -17.55 -13.84
C PRO A 95 3.63 -17.81 -13.10
N ASP A 96 4.59 -16.91 -13.33
CA ASP A 96 5.94 -16.84 -12.77
C ASP A 96 5.97 -16.23 -11.34
N GLY A 97 4.80 -15.98 -10.74
CA GLY A 97 4.68 -15.57 -9.33
C GLY A 97 4.77 -14.05 -9.09
N GLY A 98 4.79 -13.25 -10.16
CA GLY A 98 4.65 -11.80 -10.06
C GLY A 98 3.27 -11.41 -9.50
N ALA A 99 3.19 -10.26 -8.82
CA ALA A 99 1.94 -9.76 -8.24
C ALA A 99 1.86 -8.24 -8.38
N ALA A 100 0.66 -7.73 -8.66
CA ALA A 100 0.40 -6.29 -8.63
C ALA A 100 0.72 -5.71 -7.26
N MET A 101 1.28 -4.50 -7.25
CA MET A 101 1.69 -3.81 -6.03
C MET A 101 1.46 -2.32 -6.15
N VAL A 102 1.22 -1.66 -5.03
CA VAL A 102 1.20 -0.20 -4.94
C VAL A 102 2.34 0.21 -4.03
N GLU A 103 3.11 1.19 -4.48
CA GLU A 103 4.18 1.79 -3.70
C GLU A 103 3.89 3.26 -3.45
N GLN A 104 4.36 3.74 -2.31
CA GLN A 104 4.34 5.14 -1.95
C GLN A 104 5.76 5.63 -1.69
N LYS A 105 6.04 6.87 -2.10
CA LYS A 105 7.30 7.53 -1.82
C LYS A 105 7.28 8.16 -0.42
N PHE A 106 8.23 7.78 0.43
CA PHE A 106 8.49 8.37 1.74
C PHE A 106 9.97 8.74 1.83
N SER A 107 10.28 9.97 2.23
CA SER A 107 11.67 10.45 2.40
C SER A 107 12.60 10.15 1.21
N GLY A 108 12.09 10.26 -0.02
CA GLY A 108 12.86 9.98 -1.23
C GLY A 108 12.82 8.53 -1.74
N VAL A 109 12.39 7.58 -0.91
CA VAL A 109 12.43 6.14 -1.17
C VAL A 109 11.03 5.58 -1.43
N TRP A 110 10.93 4.56 -2.29
CA TRP A 110 9.67 3.88 -2.59
C TRP A 110 9.44 2.70 -1.64
N HIS A 111 8.27 2.66 -1.01
CA HIS A 111 7.88 1.60 -0.08
C HIS A 111 6.59 0.93 -0.54
N PRO A 112 6.49 -0.41 -0.50
CA PRO A 112 5.24 -1.10 -0.76
C PRO A 112 4.22 -0.77 0.32
N ILE A 113 3.00 -0.42 -0.10
CA ILE A 113 1.86 -0.17 0.80
C ILE A 113 0.73 -1.16 0.60
N TRP A 114 0.77 -1.93 -0.49
CA TRP A 114 -0.18 -3.00 -0.78
C TRP A 114 0.42 -3.93 -1.83
N ARG A 115 0.19 -5.23 -1.68
CA ARG A 115 0.51 -6.27 -2.67
C ARG A 115 -0.70 -7.17 -2.83
N TYR A 116 -1.01 -7.57 -4.07
CA TYR A 116 -2.10 -8.50 -4.31
C TYR A 116 -1.84 -9.85 -3.61
N GLY A 117 -2.81 -10.30 -2.82
CA GLY A 117 -2.75 -11.57 -2.07
C GLY A 117 -2.07 -11.50 -0.70
N GLN A 118 -1.68 -10.31 -0.23
CA GLN A 118 -1.18 -10.06 1.13
C GLN A 118 -2.32 -9.71 2.09
#